data_AF-A0A7S4WFU7-F1
#
_entry.id   AF-A0A7S4WFU7-F1
#
_cell.length_a   1.000
_cell.length_b   1.000
_cell.length_c   1.000
_cell.angle_alpha   90.00
_cell.angle_beta   90.00
_cell.angle_gamma   90.00
#
_symmetry.space_group_name_H-M   'P 1'
#
loop_
_entity.id
_entity.type
_entity.pdbx_description
1 polymer ?
#
loop_
_entity_poly.entity_id
_entity_poly.type
_entity_poly.pdbx_seq_one_letter_code
_entity_poly.pdbx_strand_id
1 'polypeptide(L)'
;DPFTTLIIRNLPDSIDTQERALEWLDTAGFQNQYNFFLYLPAKRRRPQPITHACPSLGLGYAFVNFRDTASTMMCVKALSGKTLSESDPPLSVVAAKVQGVEECLSHFSSLSESGRVTFWVDPCIVQAPALRKFG
;
A
#
# COMPACT_ATOMS: atom_id res chain seq x y z
N ASP A 1 -5.36 12.29 -16.29
CA ASP A 1 -6.62 12.08 -15.56
C ASP A 1 -6.42 12.19 -14.07
N PRO A 2 -7.41 12.70 -13.31
CA PRO A 2 -7.38 12.65 -11.85
C PRO A 2 -7.42 11.20 -11.37
N PHE A 3 -6.62 10.85 -10.38
CA PHE A 3 -6.55 9.52 -9.79
C PHE A 3 -6.39 9.65 -8.27
N THR A 4 -7.00 8.75 -7.52
CA THR A 4 -6.98 8.76 -6.04
C THR A 4 -6.23 7.57 -5.47
N THR A 5 -6.07 6.49 -6.24
CA THR A 5 -5.36 5.28 -5.79
C THR A 5 -3.92 5.26 -6.31
N LEU A 6 -2.98 5.06 -5.40
CA LEU A 6 -1.58 4.85 -5.69
C LEU A 6 -1.17 3.42 -5.39
N ILE A 7 -0.15 2.95 -6.10
CA ILE A 7 0.70 1.85 -5.67
C ILE A 7 2.08 2.42 -5.31
N ILE A 8 2.52 2.14 -4.08
CA ILE A 8 3.83 2.48 -3.54
C ILE A 8 4.64 1.18 -3.53
N ARG A 9 5.70 1.09 -4.32
CA ARG A 9 6.56 -0.08 -4.45
C ARG A 9 7.95 0.21 -3.89
N ASN A 10 8.73 -0.86 -3.77
CA ASN A 10 10.07 -0.83 -3.21
C ASN A 10 10.08 -0.48 -1.72
N LEU A 11 9.03 -0.88 -0.98
CA LEU A 11 9.05 -0.77 0.47
C LEU A 11 10.06 -1.78 1.03
N PRO A 12 10.94 -1.36 1.96
CA PRO A 12 11.97 -2.23 2.53
C PRO A 12 11.34 -3.37 3.34
N ASP A 13 12.10 -4.44 3.51
CA ASP A 13 11.71 -5.62 4.29
C ASP A 13 11.59 -5.34 5.79
N SER A 14 12.20 -4.25 6.28
CA SER A 14 12.03 -3.73 7.64
C SER A 14 10.59 -3.29 7.93
N ILE A 15 9.80 -2.96 6.90
CA ILE A 15 8.35 -2.78 7.02
C ILE A 15 7.74 -4.15 6.78
N ASP A 16 7.57 -4.96 7.83
CA ASP A 16 7.20 -6.36 7.66
C ASP A 16 5.72 -6.66 7.95
N THR A 17 4.98 -5.70 8.51
CA THR A 17 3.53 -5.84 8.80
C THR A 17 2.69 -4.72 8.21
N GLN A 18 1.39 -4.97 8.09
CA GLN A 18 0.38 -4.00 7.67
C GLN A 18 0.38 -2.76 8.58
N GLU A 19 0.47 -2.96 9.89
CA GLU A 19 0.45 -1.90 10.90
C GLU A 19 1.70 -1.02 10.81
N ARG A 20 2.87 -1.62 10.58
CA ARG A 20 4.11 -0.87 10.37
C ARG A 20 4.09 -0.05 9.09
N ALA A 21 3.51 -0.59 8.02
CA ALA A 21 3.37 0.12 6.76
C ALA A 21 2.40 1.31 6.89
N LEU A 22 1.32 1.16 7.67
CA LEU A 22 0.41 2.24 8.02
C LEU A 22 1.10 3.33 8.85
N GLU A 23 1.73 2.94 9.96
CA GLU A 23 2.46 3.86 10.85
C GLU A 23 3.53 4.66 10.09
N TRP A 24 4.23 4.00 9.17
CA TRP A 24 5.20 4.65 8.29
C TRP A 24 4.55 5.72 7.41
N LEU A 25 3.44 5.41 6.73
CA LEU A 25 2.77 6.36 5.85
C LEU A 25 2.19 7.55 6.65
N ASP A 26 1.67 7.28 7.86
CA ASP A 26 1.20 8.31 8.78
C ASP A 26 2.34 9.23 9.21
N THR A 27 3.48 8.67 9.61
CA THR A 27 4.68 9.41 9.99
C THR A 27 5.27 10.21 8.83
N ALA A 28 5.05 9.76 7.60
CA ALA A 28 5.40 10.51 6.38
C ALA A 28 4.49 11.72 6.10
N GLY A 29 3.49 11.98 6.96
CA GLY A 29 2.62 13.15 6.91
C GLY A 29 1.29 12.94 6.19
N PHE A 30 0.90 11.68 5.95
CA PHE A 30 -0.34 11.36 5.23
C PHE A 30 -1.46 10.82 6.13
N GLN A 31 -1.27 10.88 7.46
CA GLN A 31 -2.32 10.52 8.41
C GLN A 31 -3.62 11.27 8.09
N ASN A 32 -4.75 10.56 8.10
CA ASN A 32 -6.09 11.05 7.75
C ASN A 32 -6.30 11.49 6.28
N GLN A 33 -5.30 11.40 5.41
CA GLN A 33 -5.43 11.79 3.99
C GLN A 33 -5.90 10.63 3.08
N TYR A 34 -5.88 9.41 3.58
CA TYR A 34 -6.29 8.20 2.87
C TYR A 34 -7.40 7.47 3.62
N ASN A 35 -8.12 6.63 2.90
CA ASN A 35 -9.32 5.94 3.41
C ASN A 35 -9.34 4.44 3.10
N PHE A 36 -8.35 3.95 2.38
CA PHE A 36 -8.06 2.53 2.17
C PHE A 36 -6.54 2.34 2.10
N PHE A 37 -6.05 1.28 2.74
CA PHE A 37 -4.64 0.93 2.71
C PHE A 37 -4.46 -0.59 2.75
N LEU A 38 -3.72 -1.14 1.80
CA LEU A 38 -3.39 -2.56 1.74
C LEU A 38 -1.89 -2.70 1.52
N TYR A 39 -1.19 -3.29 2.48
CA TYR A 39 0.23 -3.65 2.36
C TYR A 39 0.38 -5.12 1.98
N LEU A 40 1.26 -5.36 1.02
CA LEU A 40 1.66 -6.68 0.58
C LEU A 40 3.15 -6.84 0.89
N PRO A 41 3.49 -7.57 1.96
CA PRO A 41 4.87 -7.73 2.37
C PRO A 41 5.67 -8.49 1.31
N ALA A 42 6.97 -8.26 1.31
CA ALA A 42 7.90 -9.07 0.55
C ALA A 42 7.73 -10.55 0.91
N LYS A 43 7.75 -11.44 -0.11
CA LYS A 43 7.73 -12.88 0.15
C LYS A 43 8.99 -13.26 0.93
N ARG A 44 8.85 -13.56 2.22
CA ARG A 44 9.91 -14.19 3.03
C ARG A 44 10.33 -15.49 2.34
N ARG A 45 11.52 -15.54 1.75
CA ARG A 45 12.05 -16.79 1.18
C ARG A 45 12.44 -17.72 2.33
N ARG A 46 12.15 -19.01 2.18
CA ARG A 46 12.91 -20.06 2.91
C ARG A 46 14.38 -19.92 2.50
N PRO A 47 15.36 -20.22 3.37
CA PRO A 47 16.77 -20.15 3.01
C PRO A 47 17.00 -21.00 1.75
N GLN A 48 17.29 -20.36 0.62
CA GLN A 48 17.69 -21.05 -0.59
C GLN A 48 19.19 -20.82 -0.83
N PRO A 49 19.91 -21.80 -1.40
CA PRO A 49 21.33 -21.66 -1.67
C PRO A 49 21.57 -20.44 -2.56
N ILE A 50 22.58 -19.67 -2.20
CA ILE A 50 22.98 -18.43 -2.88
C ILE A 50 23.35 -18.79 -4.33
N THR A 51 22.49 -18.44 -5.28
CA THR A 51 22.84 -18.38 -6.70
C THR A 51 22.86 -16.92 -7.12
N HIS A 52 23.90 -16.53 -7.86
CA HIS A 52 24.29 -15.17 -8.19
C HIS A 52 23.36 -14.44 -9.18
N ALA A 53 22.05 -14.40 -8.92
CA ALA A 53 21.08 -13.75 -9.82
C ALA A 53 20.12 -12.79 -9.08
N CYS A 54 20.29 -11.50 -9.38
CA CYS A 54 19.40 -10.34 -9.18
C CYS A 54 19.02 -9.93 -7.73
N PRO A 55 19.52 -8.78 -7.22
CA PRO A 55 19.21 -8.27 -5.88
C PRO A 55 17.83 -7.62 -5.73
N SER A 56 16.95 -7.68 -6.75
CA SER A 56 15.61 -7.07 -6.70
C SER A 56 14.52 -7.97 -6.08
N LEU A 57 14.91 -8.97 -5.28
CA LEU A 57 14.01 -9.98 -4.71
C LEU A 57 13.83 -9.79 -3.20
N GLY A 58 12.95 -8.88 -2.77
CA GLY A 58 12.66 -8.71 -1.35
C GLY A 58 11.84 -7.50 -0.93
N LEU A 59 11.16 -6.81 -1.84
CA LEU A 59 10.51 -5.53 -1.50
C LEU A 59 8.98 -5.67 -1.45
N GLY A 60 8.39 -5.07 -0.43
CA GLY A 60 6.95 -4.94 -0.28
C GLY A 60 6.37 -3.84 -1.17
N TYR A 61 5.04 -3.82 -1.26
CA TYR A 61 4.32 -2.73 -1.91
C TYR A 61 2.97 -2.51 -1.24
N ALA A 62 2.46 -1.28 -1.32
CA ALA A 62 1.18 -0.90 -0.76
C ALA A 62 0.26 -0.30 -1.82
N PHE A 63 -1.04 -0.57 -1.70
CA PHE A 63 -2.10 0.17 -2.36
C PHE A 63 -2.71 1.16 -1.38
N VAL A 64 -2.88 2.40 -1.81
CA VAL A 64 -3.41 3.48 -0.98
C VAL A 64 -4.43 4.26 -1.77
N ASN A 65 -5.68 4.32 -1.32
CA ASN A 65 -6.66 5.26 -1.88
C ASN A 65 -6.73 6.51 -1.00
N PHE A 66 -6.38 7.65 -1.60
CA PHE A 66 -6.49 8.97 -0.98
C PHE A 66 -7.92 9.50 -1.07
N ARG A 67 -8.28 10.42 -0.18
CA ARG A 67 -9.61 11.06 -0.19
C ARG A 67 -9.82 11.96 -1.41
N ASP A 68 -8.75 12.53 -1.93
CA ASP A 68 -8.75 13.47 -3.04
C ASP A 68 -7.46 13.41 -3.85
N THR A 69 -7.54 13.88 -5.09
CA THR A 69 -6.41 13.89 -6.05
C THR A 69 -5.25 14.80 -5.59
N ALA A 70 -5.52 15.88 -4.86
CA ALA A 70 -4.46 16.79 -4.41
C ALA A 70 -3.54 16.09 -3.40
N SER A 71 -4.11 15.34 -2.46
CA SER A 71 -3.39 14.47 -1.53
C SER A 71 -2.55 13.42 -2.26
N THR A 72 -3.07 12.85 -3.35
CA THR A 72 -2.32 11.92 -4.20
C THR A 72 -1.10 12.57 -4.84
N MET A 73 -1.26 13.78 -5.37
CA MET A 73 -0.15 14.53 -5.98
C MET A 73 0.91 14.92 -4.94
N MET A 74 0.49 15.27 -3.72
CA MET A 74 1.42 15.52 -2.60
C MET A 74 2.22 14.26 -2.25
N CYS A 75 1.56 13.09 -2.20
CA CYS A 75 2.22 11.80 -1.96
C CYS A 75 3.25 11.46 -3.04
N VAL A 76 2.88 11.56 -4.32
CA VAL A 76 3.81 11.33 -5.44
C VAL A 76 5.02 12.25 -5.34
N LYS A 77 4.80 13.55 -5.13
CA LYS A 77 5.89 14.53 -5.02
C LYS A 77 6.78 14.27 -3.80
N ALA A 78 6.20 13.88 -2.68
CA ALA A 78 6.92 13.71 -1.43
C ALA A 78 7.71 12.40 -1.37
N LEU A 79 7.26 11.33 -2.02
CA LEU A 79 7.79 9.99 -1.82
C LEU A 79 8.45 9.38 -3.06
N SER A 80 8.04 9.76 -4.28
CA SER A 80 8.61 9.17 -5.49
C SER A 80 10.11 9.46 -5.59
N GLY A 81 10.91 8.40 -5.77
CA GLY A 81 12.36 8.52 -5.85
C GLY A 81 13.09 8.62 -4.51
N LYS A 82 12.38 8.74 -3.37
CA LYS A 82 13.03 8.76 -2.05
C LYS A 82 13.49 7.36 -1.63
N THR A 83 14.61 7.29 -0.94
CA THR A 83 15.08 6.07 -0.26
C THR A 83 14.78 6.18 1.24
N LEU A 84 14.50 5.04 1.89
CA LEU A 84 14.24 4.99 3.34
C LEU A 84 15.53 4.79 4.15
N SER A 85 16.51 4.08 3.56
CA SER A 85 17.89 4.00 4.01
C SER A 85 18.84 4.15 2.81
N GLU A 86 20.14 4.29 3.07
CA GLU A 86 21.15 4.42 2.00
C GLU A 86 21.27 3.17 1.11
N SER A 87 20.90 2.00 1.64
CA SER A 87 20.98 0.72 0.95
C SER A 87 19.68 0.34 0.23
N ASP A 88 18.57 1.03 0.50
CA ASP A 88 17.29 0.72 -0.09
C ASP A 88 17.16 1.29 -1.51
N PRO A 89 16.54 0.55 -2.43
CA PRO A 89 16.16 1.13 -3.71
C PRO A 89 15.12 2.25 -3.51
N PRO A 90 15.11 3.25 -4.41
CA PRO A 90 14.16 4.35 -4.30
C PRO A 90 12.72 3.86 -4.45
N LEU A 91 11.81 4.46 -3.68
CA LEU A 91 10.38 4.22 -3.77
C LEU A 91 9.87 4.52 -5.18
N SER A 92 9.01 3.64 -5.69
CA SER A 92 8.26 3.87 -6.92
C SER A 92 6.81 4.12 -6.56
N VAL A 93 6.35 5.36 -6.78
CA VAL A 93 4.98 5.79 -6.47
C VAL A 93 4.28 6.13 -7.77
N VAL A 94 3.28 5.33 -8.14
CA VAL A 94 2.57 5.48 -9.42
C VAL A 94 1.07 5.28 -9.24
N ALA A 95 0.27 5.84 -10.16
CA ALA A 95 -1.16 5.58 -10.20
C ALA A 95 -1.43 4.07 -10.33
N ALA A 96 -2.35 3.56 -9.50
CA ALA A 96 -2.80 2.18 -9.59
C ALA A 96 -3.74 2.00 -10.79
N LYS A 97 -3.85 0.77 -11.32
CA LYS A 97 -4.89 0.46 -12.32
C LYS A 97 -6.28 0.40 -11.67
N VAL A 98 -6.35 -0.12 -10.45
CA VAL A 98 -7.53 -0.08 -9.59
C VAL A 98 -7.63 1.34 -9.01
N GLN A 99 -8.74 2.03 -9.24
CA GLN A 99 -8.94 3.42 -8.83
C GLN A 99 -10.21 3.58 -7.99
N GLY A 100 -10.12 4.36 -6.92
CA GLY A 100 -11.23 4.61 -6.01
C GLY A 100 -11.36 3.54 -4.92
N VAL A 101 -11.92 3.93 -3.78
CA VAL A 101 -12.07 3.05 -2.61
C VAL A 101 -13.02 1.89 -2.87
N GLU A 102 -14.13 2.10 -3.58
CA GLU A 102 -15.12 1.05 -3.88
C GLU A 102 -14.50 -0.09 -4.70
N GLU A 103 -13.75 0.27 -5.75
CA GLU A 103 -13.07 -0.72 -6.58
C GLU A 103 -11.94 -1.42 -5.81
N CYS A 104 -11.21 -0.71 -4.93
CA CYS A 104 -10.25 -1.34 -4.04
C CYS A 104 -10.90 -2.41 -3.14
N LEU A 105 -12.03 -2.08 -2.51
CA LEU A 105 -12.76 -3.02 -1.65
C LEU A 105 -13.26 -4.23 -2.44
N SER A 106 -13.84 -4.01 -3.62
CA SER A 106 -14.32 -5.08 -4.48
C SER A 106 -13.16 -5.98 -4.94
N HIS A 107 -12.09 -5.39 -5.45
CA HIS A 107 -10.96 -6.10 -6.04
C HIS A 107 -10.15 -6.91 -5.00
N PHE A 108 -9.99 -6.39 -3.78
CA PHE A 108 -9.17 -7.01 -2.74
C PHE A 108 -9.96 -7.80 -1.69
N SER A 109 -11.29 -7.89 -1.82
CA SER A 109 -12.17 -8.65 -0.92
C SER A 109 -11.68 -10.09 -0.68
N SER A 110 -11.44 -10.85 -1.76
CA SER A 110 -10.97 -12.25 -1.70
C SER A 110 -9.61 -12.43 -1.00
N LEU A 111 -8.72 -11.42 -1.05
CA LEU A 111 -7.45 -11.48 -0.33
C LEU A 111 -7.67 -11.42 1.18
N SER A 112 -8.60 -10.57 1.63
CA SER A 112 -8.98 -10.46 3.04
C SER A 112 -9.66 -11.73 3.56
N GLU A 113 -10.54 -12.32 2.76
CA GLU A 113 -11.25 -13.57 3.10
C GLU A 113 -10.29 -14.74 3.32
N SER A 114 -9.15 -14.76 2.61
CA SER A 114 -8.13 -15.80 2.78
C SER A 114 -7.36 -15.70 4.10
N GLY A 115 -7.51 -14.60 4.85
CA GLY A 115 -6.81 -14.31 6.10
C GLY A 115 -5.30 -14.10 5.95
N ARG A 116 -4.76 -14.08 4.73
CA ARG A 116 -3.32 -13.93 4.46
C ARG A 116 -2.85 -12.49 4.52
N VAL A 117 -3.73 -11.55 4.18
CA VAL A 117 -3.46 -10.12 4.16
C VAL A 117 -4.77 -9.40 4.44
N THR A 118 -4.74 -8.40 5.32
CA THR A 118 -5.92 -7.59 5.67
C THR A 118 -5.66 -6.15 5.26
N PHE A 119 -6.60 -5.56 4.52
CA PHE A 119 -6.56 -4.12 4.26
C PHE A 119 -7.15 -3.36 5.45
N TRP A 120 -6.67 -2.14 5.64
CA TRP A 120 -7.30 -1.15 6.51
C TRP A 120 -8.24 -0.27 5.69
N VAL A 121 -9.38 0.08 6.28
CA VAL A 121 -10.35 1.02 5.72
C VAL A 121 -10.70 2.00 6.81
N ASP A 122 -10.85 3.27 6.44
CA ASP A 122 -11.38 4.28 7.34
C ASP A 122 -12.76 3.84 7.88
N PRO A 123 -12.96 3.76 9.21
CA PRO A 123 -14.23 3.41 9.82
C PRO A 123 -15.43 4.25 9.33
N CYS A 124 -15.21 5.50 8.94
CA CYS A 124 -16.27 6.36 8.40
C CYS A 124 -16.86 5.82 7.08
N ILE A 125 -16.09 5.04 6.30
CA ILE A 125 -16.58 4.39 5.07
C ILE A 125 -17.39 3.14 5.41
N VAL A 126 -16.93 2.35 6.38
CA VAL A 126 -17.60 1.09 6.79
C VAL A 126 -18.99 1.36 7.40
N GLN A 127 -19.18 2.54 8.00
CA GLN A 127 -20.47 2.94 8.58
C GLN A 127 -21.48 3.45 7.55
N ALA A 128 -21.10 3.66 6.28
CA ALA A 128 -22.02 4.07 5.23
C ALA A 128 -22.98 2.92 4.86
N PRO A 129 -24.31 3.13 4.84
CA PRO A 129 -25.30 2.07 4.64
C PRO A 129 -25.21 1.33 3.29
N ALA A 130 -24.46 1.86 2.31
CA ALA A 130 -24.29 1.27 0.98
C ALA A 130 -23.39 0.02 0.93
N LEU A 131 -22.58 -0.24 1.96
CA LEU A 131 -21.58 -1.34 1.95
C LEU A 131 -21.96 -2.56 2.82
N ARG A 132 -23.16 -2.59 3.43
CA ARG A 132 -23.66 -3.69 4.27
C ARG A 132 -24.07 -4.97 3.51
N LYS A 133 -23.50 -5.25 2.34
CA LYS A 133 -23.87 -6.44 1.54
C LYS A 133 -22.93 -7.64 1.67
N PHE A 134 -21.92 -7.56 2.53
CA PHE A 134 -21.05 -8.69 2.83
C PHE A 134 -20.96 -8.88 4.35
N GLY A 135 -21.91 -9.65 4.87
CA GLY A 135 -21.99 -10.11 6.25
C GLY A 135 -22.71 -11.45 6.29
#